data_AF-A0A955BH12-F1
#
_entry.id   AF-A0A955BH12-F1
#
_cell.length_a   1.000
_cell.length_b   1.000
_cell.length_c   1.000
_cell.angle_alpha   90.00
_cell.angle_beta   90.00
_cell.angle_gamma   90.00
#
_symmetry.space_group_name_H-M   'P 1'
#
loop_
_entity.id
_entity.type
_entity.pdbx_description
1 polymer ?
#
loop_
_entity_poly.entity_id
_entity_poly.type
_entity_poly.pdbx_seq_one_letter_code
_entity_poly.pdbx_strand_id
1 'polypeptide(L)' 'MGQLPDPLEHRTADYPIELLFLKRWSPRAMSGESLTHDELMTLFEAARWAPSTYNEQEWRYLYATRDSQ' A
#
# COMPACT_ATOMS: atom_id res chain seq x y z
N MET A 1 -12.09 -3.58 16.66
CA MET A 1 -10.71 -3.70 16.17
C MET A 1 -9.76 -3.36 17.31
N GLY A 2 -8.81 -4.23 17.63
CA GLY A 2 -7.76 -3.90 18.60
C GLY A 2 -6.91 -2.74 18.06
N GLN A 3 -6.44 -1.85 18.94
CA GLN A 3 -5.54 -0.77 18.57
C GLN A 3 -4.28 -1.37 17.91
N LEU A 4 -3.98 -0.93 16.68
CA LEU A 4 -2.75 -1.34 16.02
C LEU A 4 -1.55 -0.76 16.79
N PRO A 5 -0.44 -1.49 16.92
CA PRO A 5 0.77 -0.97 17.55
C PRO A 5 1.28 0.26 16.79
N ASP A 6 1.74 1.28 17.51
CA ASP A 6 2.33 2.48 16.89
C ASP A 6 3.78 2.16 16.42
N PRO A 7 4.06 2.19 15.11
CA PRO A 7 5.41 1.92 14.60
C PRO A 7 6.48 2.87 15.14
N LEU A 8 6.10 4.07 15.61
CA LEU A 8 7.02 5.09 16.13
C LEU A 8 7.59 4.73 17.51
N GLU A 9 7.00 3.77 18.24
CA GLU A 9 7.58 3.25 19.48
C GLU A 9 8.88 2.46 19.24
N HIS A 10 9.10 1.98 18.01
CA HIS A 10 10.21 1.09 17.67
C HIS A 10 11.03 1.55 16.46
N ARG A 11 10.66 2.64 15.79
CA ARG A 11 11.31 3.13 14.57
C ARG A 11 11.63 4.60 14.70
N THR A 12 12.91 4.93 14.58
CA THR A 12 13.42 6.30 14.56
C THR A 12 14.25 6.49 13.29
N ALA A 13 14.05 7.61 12.60
CA ALA A 13 14.89 7.99 11.45
C ALA A 13 16.06 8.85 11.93
N ASP A 14 17.23 8.66 11.31
CA ASP A 14 18.42 9.47 11.61
C ASP A 14 18.34 10.90 11.05
N TYR A 15 17.38 11.16 10.15
CA TYR A 15 17.20 12.41 9.42
C TYR A 15 15.70 12.76 9.29
N PRO A 16 15.34 14.04 9.05
CA PRO A 16 13.94 14.47 8.94
C PRO A 16 13.30 14.01 7.63
N ILE A 17 12.83 12.77 7.61
CA ILE A 17 12.06 12.19 6.50
C ILE A 17 10.55 12.25 6.78
N GLU A 18 9.75 12.09 5.75
CA GLU A 18 8.29 12.00 5.89
C GLU A 18 7.87 10.83 6.79
N LEU A 19 6.95 11.10 7.71
CA LEU A 19 6.46 10.11 8.68
C LEU A 19 5.80 8.90 8.02
N LEU A 20 5.29 9.08 6.79
CA LEU A 20 4.72 7.99 6.00
C LEU A 20 5.69 6.80 5.88
N PHE A 21 6.99 7.06 5.74
CA PHE A 21 7.99 6.00 5.60
C PHE A 21 8.20 5.19 6.89
N LEU A 22 8.07 5.82 8.06
CA LEU A 22 8.16 5.15 9.36
C LEU A 22 6.86 4.38 9.68
N LYS A 23 5.71 5.00 9.39
CA LYS A 23 4.38 4.44 9.65
C LYS A 23 4.03 3.27 8.75
N ARG A 24 4.44 3.29 7.48
CA ARG A 24 4.18 2.19 6.54
C ARG A 24 4.97 0.94 6.96
N TRP A 25 4.27 -0.20 6.99
CA TRP A 25 4.87 -1.51 7.18
C TRP A 25 4.06 -2.57 6.44
N SER A 26 4.51 -3.83 6.49
CA SER A 26 3.83 -4.96 5.85
C SER A 26 3.12 -5.83 6.91
N PRO A 27 1.95 -5.41 7.43
CA PRO A 27 1.15 -6.26 8.31
C PRO A 27 0.70 -7.53 7.57
N ARG A 28 0.48 -8.60 8.32
CA ARG A 28 0.04 -9.90 7.76
C ARG A 28 -1.33 -10.36 8.27
N ALA A 29 -1.82 -9.77 9.36
CA ALA A 29 -3.17 -10.00 9.87
C ALA A 29 -4.11 -8.90 9.36
N MET A 30 -5.17 -9.28 8.65
CA MET A 30 -6.16 -8.38 8.06
C MET A 30 -7.56 -8.69 8.64
N SER A 31 -8.45 -7.69 8.70
CA SER A 31 -9.82 -7.86 9.24
C SER A 31 -10.69 -8.79 8.38
N GLY A 32 -10.36 -8.92 7.09
CA GLY A 32 -11.13 -9.68 6.12
C GLY A 32 -12.22 -8.86 5.41
N GLU A 33 -12.40 -7.59 5.79
CA GLU A 33 -13.28 -6.64 5.12
C GLU A 33 -12.82 -6.41 3.67
N SER A 34 -13.78 -6.32 2.75
CA SER A 34 -13.51 -6.06 1.33
C SER A 34 -13.19 -4.58 1.10
N LEU A 35 -12.23 -4.32 0.22
CA LEU A 35 -12.00 -2.98 -0.32
C LEU A 35 -13.08 -2.66 -1.37
N THR A 36 -13.49 -1.40 -1.40
CA THR A 36 -14.37 -0.91 -2.48
C THR A 36 -13.63 -0.91 -3.81
N HIS A 37 -14.40 -0.92 -4.90
CA HIS A 37 -13.82 -0.84 -6.25
C HIS A 37 -13.00 0.45 -6.44
N ASP A 38 -13.51 1.58 -5.97
CA ASP A 38 -12.84 2.89 -6.13
C ASP A 38 -11.53 2.97 -5.33
N GLU A 39 -11.47 2.38 -4.14
CA GLU A 39 -10.22 2.27 -3.37
C GLU A 39 -9.19 1.44 -4.13
N LEU A 40 -9.58 0.28 -4.68
CA LEU A 40 -8.71 -0.56 -5.49
C LEU A 40 -8.21 0.17 -6.74
N MET A 41 -9.10 0.86 -7.46
CA MET A 41 -8.73 1.62 -8.67
C MET A 41 -7.81 2.80 -8.35
N THR A 42 -8.00 3.45 -7.20
CA THR A 42 -7.09 4.52 -6.73
C THR A 42 -5.68 3.99 -6.51
N LEU A 43 -5.54 2.78 -5.95
CA LEU A 43 -4.22 2.13 -5.77
C LEU A 43 -3.56 1.81 -7.11
N PHE A 44 -4.31 1.30 -8.08
CA PHE A 44 -3.77 1.02 -9.41
C PHE A 44 -3.43 2.30 -10.19
N GLU A 45 -4.21 3.36 -10.03
CA GLU A 45 -3.91 4.66 -10.63
C GLU A 45 -2.58 5.21 -10.10
N ALA A 46 -2.35 5.14 -8.78
CA ALA A 46 -1.07 5.52 -8.20
C ALA A 46 0.09 4.68 -8.75
N ALA A 47 -0.09 3.36 -8.88
CA ALA A 47 0.92 2.47 -9.44
C ALA A 47 1.20 2.76 -10.93
N ARG A 48 0.16 3.09 -11.71
CA ARG A 48 0.27 3.46 -13.13
C ARG A 48 1.14 4.70 -13.36
N TRP A 49 1.18 5.62 -12.41
CA TRP A 49 2.00 6.83 -12.47
C TRP A 49 3.47 6.65 -12.06
N ALA A 50 3.89 5.44 -11.69
CA ALA A 50 5.29 5.18 -11.46
C ALA A 50 6.11 5.57 -12.73
N PRO A 51 7.32 6.13 -12.57
CA PRO A 51 8.21 6.31 -13.71
C PRO A 51 8.78 4.95 -14.14
N SER A 52 8.98 4.77 -15.45
CA SER A 52 9.68 3.60 -16.01
C SER A 52 10.78 4.04 -16.97
N THR A 53 11.76 3.16 -17.19
CA THR A 53 12.73 3.32 -18.27
C THR A 53 12.00 3.56 -19.59
N TYR A 54 12.42 4.59 -20.33
CA TYR A 54 11.82 5.02 -21.60
C TYR A 54 10.29 5.26 -21.58
N ASN A 55 9.68 5.39 -20.39
CA ASN A 55 8.23 5.47 -20.22
C ASN A 55 7.44 4.28 -20.84
N GLU A 56 8.08 3.12 -20.96
CA GLU A 56 7.48 1.92 -21.58
C GLU A 56 6.29 1.36 -20.80
N GLN A 57 6.20 1.60 -19.48
CA GLN A 57 5.08 1.15 -18.64
C GLN A 57 4.79 -0.34 -18.79
N GLU A 58 5.86 -1.16 -18.73
CA GLU A 58 5.79 -2.61 -18.95
C GLU A 58 5.01 -3.37 -17.85
N TRP A 59 4.64 -2.71 -16.76
CA TRP A 59 3.84 -3.32 -15.71
C TRP A 59 2.45 -3.72 -16.20
N ARG A 60 2.02 -4.88 -15.73
CA ARG A 60 0.64 -5.36 -15.82
C ARG A 60 0.20 -5.75 -14.42
N TYR A 61 -0.99 -5.30 -14.03
CA TYR A 61 -1.56 -5.60 -12.72
C TYR A 61 -2.59 -6.70 -12.88
N LEU A 62 -2.30 -7.88 -12.34
CA LEU A 62 -3.26 -8.98 -12.20
C LEU A 62 -3.69 -9.02 -10.74
N TYR A 63 -4.99 -8.91 -10.49
CA TYR A 63 -5.54 -8.89 -9.14
C TYR A 63 -6.79 -9.77 -9.05
N ALA A 64 -7.07 -10.23 -7.84
CA ALA A 64 -8.26 -10.98 -7.48
C ALA A 64 -8.77 -10.42 -6.15
N THR A 65 -10.08 -10.45 -5.96
CA THR A 65 -10.71 -10.12 -4.68
C THR A 65 -11.16 -11.41 -4.01
N ARG A 66 -11.52 -11.37 -2.72
CA ARG A 66 -12.07 -12.55 -2.04
C ARG A 66 -13.33 -13.08 -2.76
N ASP A 67 -14.08 -12.17 -3.37
CA ASP A 67 -15.37 -12.43 -3.98
C ASP A 67 -15.28 -12.68 -5.50
N SER A 68 -14.09 -12.58 -6.11
CA SER A 68 -13.92 -12.89 -7.53
C SER A 68 -14.09 -14.40 -7.75
N GLN A 69 -15.02 -14.75 -8.64
CA GLN A 69 -15.33 -16.11 -9.08
C GLN A 69 -14.27 -16.67 -10.02
#